data_AF-A0A2N9EC90-F1
#
_entry.id   AF-A0A2N9EC90-F1
#
_cell.length_a   1.000
_cell.length_b   1.000
_cell.length_c   1.000
_cell.angle_alpha   90.00
_cell.angle_beta   90.00
_cell.angle_gamma   90.00
#
_symmetry.space_group_name_H-M   'P 1'
#
loop_
_entity.id
_entity.type
_entity.pdbx_description
1 polymer ?
#
loop_
_entity_poly.entity_id
_entity_poly.type
_entity_poly.pdbx_seq_one_letter_code
_entity_poly.pdbx_strand_id
1 'polypeptide(L)'
;MAIASVWMDMESQQFDQTASNLVWELLAKPVLLDMSTDTAVVEENEAKLAKILDVYESRLAQSKYMGGECFTLADLHHLPTIHYLMGTQSKKPYDSRPHVNAWIADISARPAWLKVLAWQFAKQTVRN
;
A
#
# COMPACT_ATOMS: atom_id res chain seq x y z
N MET A 1 20.91 -3.25 8.72
CA MET A 1 20.11 -2.34 9.57
C MET A 1 20.03 -0.91 9.02
N ALA A 2 20.98 -0.39 8.25
CA ALA A 2 20.85 0.93 7.59
C ALA A 2 19.93 0.95 6.34
N ILE A 3 19.89 -0.14 5.57
CA ILE A 3 19.05 -0.19 4.36
C ILE A 3 17.56 -0.18 4.73
N ALA A 4 17.16 -0.95 5.74
CA ALA A 4 15.77 -0.98 6.19
C ALA A 4 15.26 0.41 6.63
N SER A 5 16.06 1.19 7.35
CA SER A 5 15.65 2.55 7.74
C SER A 5 15.47 3.47 6.54
N VAL A 6 16.33 3.39 5.52
CA VAL A 6 16.16 4.17 4.28
C VAL A 6 14.82 3.87 3.60
N TRP A 7 14.43 2.59 3.55
CA TRP A 7 13.15 2.20 2.94
C TRP A 7 11.95 2.53 3.83
N MET A 8 12.10 2.60 5.15
CA MET A 8 11.09 3.14 6.06
C MET A 8 10.90 4.65 5.86
N ASP A 9 11.99 5.40 5.71
CA ASP A 9 11.91 6.85 5.45
C ASP A 9 11.24 7.10 4.10
N MET A 10 11.60 6.33 3.09
CA MET A 10 10.97 6.45 1.77
C MET A 10 9.48 6.03 1.80
N GLU A 11 9.12 5.01 2.59
CA GLU A 11 7.71 4.68 2.84
C GLU A 11 6.95 5.88 3.43
N SER A 12 7.43 6.45 4.55
CA SER A 12 6.73 7.54 5.23
C SER A 12 6.72 8.86 4.46
N GLN A 13 7.81 9.21 3.77
CA GLN A 13 7.96 10.53 3.14
C GLN A 13 7.49 10.59 1.70
N GLN A 14 7.43 9.46 0.99
CA GLN A 14 7.07 9.42 -0.43
C GLN A 14 5.80 8.61 -0.66
N PHE A 15 5.81 7.34 -0.23
CA PHE A 15 4.70 6.43 -0.50
C PHE A 15 3.44 6.84 0.28
N ASP A 16 3.53 6.95 1.61
CA ASP A 16 2.37 7.20 2.46
C ASP A 16 1.65 8.50 2.10
N GLN A 17 2.40 9.59 1.89
CA GLN A 17 1.82 10.88 1.52
C GLN A 17 0.96 10.81 0.25
N THR A 18 1.37 10.02 -0.73
CA THR A 18 0.64 9.85 -2.00
C THR A 18 -0.50 8.83 -1.85
N ALA A 19 -0.20 7.69 -1.23
CA ALA A 19 -1.13 6.58 -1.10
C ALA A 19 -2.28 6.90 -0.12
N SER A 20 -2.01 7.62 0.96
CA SER A 20 -3.02 8.06 1.92
C SER A 20 -3.98 9.11 1.33
N ASN A 21 -3.53 9.97 0.42
CA ASN A 21 -4.43 10.84 -0.35
C ASN A 21 -5.39 10.04 -1.22
N LEU A 22 -4.90 8.97 -1.88
CA LEU A 22 -5.76 8.07 -2.65
C LEU A 22 -6.76 7.33 -1.76
N VAL A 23 -6.34 6.83 -0.60
CA VAL A 23 -7.26 6.21 0.39
C VAL A 23 -8.30 7.23 0.85
N TRP A 24 -7.92 8.48 1.08
CA TRP A 24 -8.85 9.54 1.46
C TRP A 24 -9.92 9.77 0.40
N GLU A 25 -9.51 9.98 -0.86
CA GLU A 25 -10.42 10.27 -1.97
C GLU A 25 -11.31 9.09 -2.38
N LEU A 26 -10.74 7.88 -2.42
CA LEU A 26 -11.40 6.69 -2.98
C LEU A 26 -12.12 5.84 -1.94
N LEU A 27 -11.81 5.99 -0.66
CA LEU A 27 -12.39 5.19 0.41
C LEU A 27 -12.98 6.06 1.51
N ALA A 28 -12.20 6.92 2.16
CA ALA A 28 -12.67 7.64 3.35
C ALA A 28 -13.82 8.61 3.04
N LYS A 29 -13.66 9.47 2.03
CA LYS A 29 -14.71 10.40 1.58
C LYS A 29 -16.03 9.68 1.23
N PRO A 30 -16.06 8.72 0.30
CA PRO A 30 -17.32 8.09 -0.10
C PRO A 30 -17.90 7.19 0.99
N VAL A 31 -17.09 6.44 1.73
CA VAL A 31 -17.60 5.42 2.66
C VAL A 31 -17.92 5.99 4.05
N LEU A 32 -17.16 6.98 4.52
CA LEU A 32 -17.29 7.50 5.89
C LEU A 32 -18.00 8.86 5.95
N LEU A 33 -17.93 9.68 4.89
CA LEU A 33 -18.39 11.06 4.90
C LEU A 33 -19.49 11.38 3.89
N ASP A 34 -19.89 10.41 3.04
CA ASP A 34 -20.83 10.62 1.94
C ASP A 34 -20.41 11.78 1.01
N MET A 35 -19.10 11.94 0.82
CA MET A 35 -18.50 12.95 -0.04
C MET A 35 -18.06 12.34 -1.37
N SER A 36 -18.21 13.11 -2.45
CA SER A 36 -17.72 12.70 -3.77
C SER A 36 -16.19 12.71 -3.85
N THR A 37 -15.64 11.70 -4.52
CA THR A 37 -14.23 11.63 -4.93
C THR A 37 -13.88 12.78 -5.87
N ASP A 38 -12.73 13.42 -5.65
CA ASP A 38 -12.15 14.35 -6.62
C ASP A 38 -11.26 13.61 -7.61
N THR A 39 -11.74 13.44 -8.84
CA THR A 39 -11.02 12.69 -9.89
C THR A 39 -9.67 13.33 -10.25
N ALA A 40 -9.55 14.66 -10.21
CA ALA A 40 -8.29 15.32 -10.55
C ALA A 40 -7.20 15.02 -9.51
N VAL A 41 -7.57 15.01 -8.23
CA VAL A 41 -6.67 14.61 -7.14
C VAL A 41 -6.28 13.13 -7.26
N VAL A 42 -7.22 12.26 -7.64
CA VAL A 42 -6.94 10.84 -7.85
C VAL A 42 -5.94 10.65 -8.99
N GLU A 43 -6.18 11.23 -10.17
CA GLU A 43 -5.30 11.11 -11.33
C GLU A 43 -3.87 11.63 -11.03
N GLU A 44 -3.77 12.77 -10.35
CA GLU A 44 -2.47 13.32 -9.95
C GLU A 44 -1.71 12.37 -9.01
N ASN A 45 -2.37 11.83 -7.99
CA ASN A 45 -1.72 10.95 -7.03
C ASN A 45 -1.45 9.55 -7.62
N GLU A 46 -2.29 9.03 -8.52
CA GLU A 46 -1.99 7.79 -9.25
C GLU A 46 -0.75 7.94 -10.13
N ALA A 47 -0.58 9.08 -10.79
CA ALA A 47 0.62 9.36 -11.59
C ALA A 47 1.89 9.47 -10.73
N LYS A 48 1.79 10.06 -9.52
CA LYS A 48 2.90 10.08 -8.55
C LYS A 48 3.20 8.68 -8.01
N LEU A 49 2.16 7.93 -7.65
CA LEU A 49 2.28 6.58 -7.13
C LEU A 49 2.95 5.66 -8.16
N ALA A 50 2.58 5.76 -9.44
CA ALA A 50 3.22 4.99 -10.51
C ALA A 50 4.75 5.18 -10.52
N LYS A 51 5.23 6.44 -10.43
CA LYS A 51 6.67 6.73 -10.40
C LYS A 51 7.36 6.15 -9.15
N ILE A 52 6.70 6.20 -7.99
CA ILE A 52 7.20 5.58 -6.76
C ILE A 52 7.30 4.06 -6.95
N LEU A 53 6.27 3.44 -7.52
CA LEU A 53 6.26 2.01 -7.75
C LEU A 53 7.30 1.57 -8.81
N ASP A 54 7.72 2.43 -9.74
CA ASP A 54 8.84 2.13 -10.66
C ASP A 54 10.18 1.99 -9.91
N VAL A 55 10.38 2.82 -8.87
CA VAL A 55 11.54 2.70 -7.97
C VAL A 55 11.45 1.41 -7.16
N TYR A 56 10.24 1.04 -6.71
CA TYR A 56 10.02 -0.19 -5.94
C TYR A 56 10.28 -1.42 -6.80
N GLU A 57 9.79 -1.41 -8.03
CA GLU A 57 9.99 -2.49 -9.00
C GLU A 57 11.49 -2.71 -9.25
N SER A 58 12.24 -1.63 -9.45
CA SER A 58 13.69 -1.68 -9.62
C SER A 58 14.43 -2.21 -8.38
N ARG A 59 13.94 -1.86 -7.19
CA ARG A 59 14.48 -2.35 -5.91
C ARG A 59 14.20 -3.83 -5.71
N LEU A 60 12.96 -4.25 -5.93
CA LEU A 60 12.48 -5.61 -5.69
C LEU A 60 12.98 -6.60 -6.76
N ALA A 61 13.40 -6.10 -7.92
CA ALA A 61 14.16 -6.89 -8.90
C ALA A 61 15.55 -7.32 -8.38
N GLN A 62 16.10 -6.61 -7.40
CA GLN A 62 17.45 -6.87 -6.86
C GLN A 62 17.44 -7.51 -5.47
N SER A 63 16.29 -7.54 -4.79
CA SER A 63 16.18 -7.87 -3.38
C SER A 63 14.78 -8.38 -3.09
N LYS A 64 14.65 -9.45 -2.31
CA LYS A 64 13.33 -10.05 -2.04
C LYS A 64 12.37 -9.09 -1.32
N TYR A 65 12.89 -8.27 -0.42
CA TYR A 65 12.14 -7.28 0.37
C TYR A 65 12.82 -5.90 0.26
N MET A 66 12.12 -4.85 0.73
CA MET A 66 12.64 -3.48 0.69
C MET A 66 13.97 -3.37 1.44
N GLY A 67 14.03 -3.96 2.65
CA GLY A 67 15.21 -3.95 3.51
C GLY A 67 16.35 -4.92 3.13
N GLY A 68 16.17 -5.78 2.13
CA GLY A 68 17.11 -6.87 1.80
C GLY A 68 16.41 -8.21 1.62
N GLU A 69 17.06 -9.29 2.06
CA GLU A 69 16.54 -10.66 1.92
C GLU A 69 15.52 -11.07 3.01
N CYS A 70 15.35 -10.25 4.04
CA CYS A 70 14.45 -10.51 5.16
C CYS A 70 13.30 -9.50 5.19
N PHE A 71 12.12 -9.96 5.59
CA PHE A 71 10.97 -9.11 5.90
C PHE A 71 11.30 -8.21 7.11
N THR A 72 11.05 -6.91 6.98
CA THR A 72 11.33 -5.91 8.03
C THR A 72 10.16 -4.95 8.23
N LEU A 73 10.32 -3.99 9.15
CA LEU A 73 9.34 -2.90 9.32
C LEU A 73 9.17 -2.07 8.03
N ALA A 74 10.22 -1.98 7.21
CA ALA A 74 10.16 -1.32 5.91
C ALA A 74 9.18 -1.96 4.93
N ASP A 75 8.78 -3.22 5.16
CA ASP A 75 7.78 -3.92 4.36
C ASP A 75 6.41 -3.94 5.07
N LEU A 76 6.44 -4.03 6.41
CA LEU A 76 5.25 -4.09 7.23
C LEU A 76 4.42 -2.81 7.13
N HIS A 77 5.07 -1.64 7.14
CA HIS A 77 4.38 -0.34 7.20
C HIS A 77 3.48 -0.09 5.98
N HIS A 78 3.79 -0.67 4.82
CA HIS A 78 2.95 -0.54 3.62
C HIS A 78 1.62 -1.31 3.69
N LEU A 79 1.53 -2.37 4.49
CA LEU A 79 0.41 -3.32 4.47
C LEU A 79 -0.98 -2.66 4.61
N PRO A 80 -1.23 -1.74 5.57
CA PRO A 80 -2.55 -1.15 5.74
C PRO A 80 -2.99 -0.35 4.52
N THR A 81 -2.14 0.54 4.03
CA THR A 81 -2.49 1.43 2.91
C THR A 81 -2.63 0.65 1.60
N ILE A 82 -1.73 -0.31 1.35
CA ILE A 82 -1.86 -1.21 0.18
C ILE A 82 -3.17 -1.99 0.25
N HIS A 83 -3.53 -2.56 1.41
CA HIS A 83 -4.76 -3.32 1.54
C HIS A 83 -6.00 -2.50 1.15
N TYR A 84 -6.07 -1.24 1.56
CA TYR A 84 -7.18 -0.35 1.17
C TYR A 84 -7.18 -0.06 -0.34
N LEU A 85 -6.02 0.26 -0.92
CA LEU A 85 -5.93 0.58 -2.35
C LEU A 85 -6.18 -0.63 -3.27
N MET A 86 -5.92 -1.85 -2.79
CA MET A 86 -6.24 -3.07 -3.55
C MET A 86 -7.73 -3.27 -3.81
N GLY A 87 -8.60 -2.60 -3.04
CA GLY A 87 -10.05 -2.57 -3.25
C GLY A 87 -10.55 -1.46 -4.17
N THR A 88 -9.66 -0.62 -4.73
CA THR A 88 -10.04 0.54 -5.54
C THR A 88 -9.47 0.46 -6.96
N GLN A 89 -9.79 1.46 -7.79
CA GLN A 89 -9.21 1.58 -9.14
C GLN A 89 -7.68 1.78 -9.13
N SER A 90 -7.12 2.27 -8.03
CA SER A 90 -5.67 2.47 -7.85
C SER A 90 -4.91 1.16 -7.61
N LYS A 91 -5.57 0.01 -7.75
CA LYS A 91 -4.92 -1.30 -7.88
C LYS A 91 -4.09 -1.40 -9.17
N LYS A 92 -4.53 -0.78 -10.27
CA LYS A 92 -3.93 -0.95 -11.61
C LYS A 92 -2.42 -0.69 -11.68
N PRO A 93 -1.87 0.38 -11.06
CA PRO A 93 -0.42 0.60 -11.05
C PRO A 93 0.38 -0.54 -10.39
N TYR A 94 -0.19 -1.27 -9.44
CA TYR A 94 0.51 -2.40 -8.83
C TYR A 94 0.54 -3.62 -9.76
N ASP A 95 -0.56 -3.89 -10.45
CA ASP A 95 -0.69 -5.07 -11.31
C ASP A 95 0.28 -5.05 -12.51
N SER A 96 0.69 -3.87 -12.97
CA SER A 96 1.64 -3.71 -14.08
C SER A 96 3.11 -3.94 -13.71
N ARG A 97 3.41 -4.24 -12.44
CA ARG A 97 4.78 -4.31 -11.90
C ARG A 97 4.99 -5.67 -11.22
N PRO A 98 5.57 -6.66 -11.91
CA PRO A 98 5.57 -8.05 -11.45
C PRO A 98 6.33 -8.26 -10.12
N HIS A 99 7.44 -7.57 -9.88
CA HIS A 99 8.19 -7.74 -8.61
C HIS A 99 7.43 -7.09 -7.44
N VAL A 100 6.85 -5.91 -7.65
CA VAL A 100 5.95 -5.26 -6.68
C VAL A 100 4.75 -6.16 -6.37
N ASN A 101 4.10 -6.72 -7.39
CA ASN A 101 2.94 -7.57 -7.20
C ASN A 101 3.30 -8.85 -6.41
N ALA A 102 4.41 -9.49 -6.76
CA ALA A 102 4.92 -10.65 -6.03
C ALA A 102 5.25 -10.32 -4.57
N TRP A 103 5.89 -9.17 -4.32
CA TRP A 103 6.18 -8.68 -2.97
C TRP A 103 4.89 -8.44 -2.17
N ILE A 104 3.88 -7.76 -2.74
CA ILE A 104 2.59 -7.51 -2.10
C ILE A 104 1.89 -8.83 -1.74
N ALA A 105 1.91 -9.80 -2.66
CA ALA A 105 1.34 -11.12 -2.41
C ALA A 105 2.04 -11.82 -1.23
N ASP A 106 3.37 -11.78 -1.17
CA ASP A 106 4.15 -12.40 -0.08
C ASP A 106 3.86 -11.72 1.28
N ILE A 107 3.95 -10.39 1.37
CA ILE A 107 3.73 -9.68 2.64
C ILE A 107 2.29 -9.79 3.13
N SER A 108 1.31 -9.83 2.22
CA SER A 108 -0.11 -9.93 2.54
C SER A 108 -0.54 -11.35 2.95
N ALA A 109 0.20 -12.38 2.52
CA ALA A 109 -0.05 -13.77 2.90
C ALA A 109 0.43 -14.11 4.32
N ARG A 110 1.14 -13.19 4.99
CA ARG A 110 1.73 -13.47 6.31
C ARG A 110 0.65 -13.72 7.36
N PRO A 111 0.77 -14.78 8.19
CA PRO A 111 -0.25 -15.11 9.21
C PRO A 111 -0.59 -13.97 10.17
N ALA A 112 0.38 -13.12 10.49
CA ALA A 112 0.15 -11.94 11.34
C ALA A 112 -0.80 -10.93 10.66
N TRP A 113 -0.62 -10.67 9.36
CA TRP A 113 -1.50 -9.77 8.62
C TRP A 113 -2.90 -10.35 8.46
N LEU A 114 -3.00 -11.65 8.15
CA LEU A 114 -4.29 -12.35 8.07
C LEU A 114 -5.07 -12.27 9.38
N LYS A 115 -4.40 -12.31 10.54
CA LYS A 115 -5.05 -12.09 11.85
C LYS A 115 -5.58 -10.67 12.01
N VAL A 116 -4.86 -9.65 11.52
CA VAL A 116 -5.33 -8.26 11.53
C VAL A 116 -6.60 -8.13 10.69
N LEU A 117 -6.62 -8.69 9.48
CA LEU A 117 -7.79 -8.68 8.61
C LEU A 117 -8.98 -9.41 9.24
N ALA A 118 -8.77 -10.59 9.81
CA ALA A 118 -9.82 -11.33 10.50
C ALA A 118 -10.43 -10.52 11.66
N TRP A 119 -9.60 -9.83 12.43
CA TRP A 119 -10.07 -8.95 13.51
C TRP A 119 -10.85 -7.74 12.99
N GLN A 120 -10.41 -7.13 11.88
CA GLN A 120 -11.10 -6.01 11.25
C GLN A 120 -12.49 -6.42 10.73
N PHE A 121 -12.58 -7.55 10.02
CA PHE A 121 -13.85 -8.07 9.53
C PHE A 121 -14.80 -8.46 10.67
N ALA A 122 -14.30 -9.12 11.72
CA ALA A 122 -15.11 -9.46 12.89
C ALA A 122 -15.71 -8.23 13.56
N LYS A 123 -14.98 -7.10 13.61
CA LYS A 123 -15.50 -5.84 14.14
C LYS A 123 -16.57 -5.19 13.26
N GLN A 124 -16.48 -5.33 11.94
CA GLN A 124 -17.49 -4.81 11.02
C GLN A 124 -18.80 -5.60 11.13
N THR A 125 -18.75 -6.92 11.31
CA THR A 125 -19.95 -7.75 11.49
C THR A 125 -20.74 -7.43 12.77
N VAL A 126 -20.07 -6.90 13.81
CA VAL A 126 -20.73 -6.52 15.08
C VAL A 126 -21.35 -5.11 15.03
N ARG A 127 -20.99 -4.28 14.06
CA ARG A 127 -21.47 -2.89 13.92
C ARG A 127 -22.67 -2.72 12.98
N ASN A 128 -23.00 -3.74 12.19
CA ASN A 128 -24.19 -3.78 11.32
C ASN A 128 -25.31 -4.55 12.00
#